data_AF-A0A2W4YMC3-F1
#
_entry.id   AF-A0A2W4YMC3-F1
#
_cell.length_a   1.000
_cell.length_b   1.000
_cell.length_c   1.000
_cell.angle_alpha   90.00
_cell.angle_beta   90.00
_cell.angle_gamma   90.00
#
_symmetry.space_group_name_H-M   'P 1'
#
loop_
_entity.id
_entity.type
_entity.pdbx_description
1 polymer ?
#
loop_
_entity_poly.entity_id
_entity_poly.type
_entity_poly.pdbx_seq_one_letter_code
_entity_poly.pdbx_strand_id
1 'polypeptide(L)'
;MIEYVKRYQKFLVGIVLGIATCFFAISTTAPVQSMNSTMNSVNTQFVENQISLINYQQQAESELIAQNSTLVSQALELKRFAAILSGDEIYPTPSTTLATGVVGAALNGNRLIVRGGFRALSSPLRDYATDPLNPPNPKITSGVHIHRGTPAQNGPFQYALDVQVNADGLSGNVKGEYTLTDEQLQALNSGGLYVDLHTKGFRTGELRGILKA
;
A
#
# COMPACT_ATOMS: atom_id res chain seq x y z
N MET A 1 -11.75 -0.41 -69.49
CA MET A 1 -12.93 -0.01 -68.69
C MET A 1 -13.71 -1.23 -68.17
N ILE A 2 -13.00 -2.31 -67.82
CA ILE A 2 -13.55 -3.67 -67.58
C ILE A 2 -12.92 -4.31 -66.30
N GLU A 3 -11.91 -3.69 -65.69
CA GLU A 3 -11.25 -4.16 -64.45
C GLU A 3 -11.71 -3.41 -63.18
N TYR A 4 -12.31 -2.22 -63.32
CA TYR A 4 -12.62 -1.33 -62.18
C TYR A 4 -13.93 -1.71 -61.44
N VAL A 5 -14.88 -2.33 -62.13
CA VAL A 5 -16.21 -2.67 -61.58
C VAL A 5 -16.18 -3.93 -60.70
N LYS A 6 -15.31 -4.91 -61.01
CA LYS A 6 -15.20 -6.16 -60.22
C LYS A 6 -14.54 -5.97 -58.86
N ARG A 7 -13.71 -4.93 -58.68
CA ARG A 7 -13.03 -4.63 -57.41
C ARG A 7 -13.97 -4.00 -56.36
N TYR A 8 -14.98 -3.24 -56.80
CA TYR A 8 -16.01 -2.66 -55.93
C TYR A 8 -17.08 -3.68 -55.50
N GLN A 9 -17.40 -4.67 -56.33
CA GLN A 9 -18.34 -5.73 -55.98
C GLN A 9 -17.83 -6.63 -54.84
N LYS A 10 -16.53 -6.95 -54.82
CA LYS A 10 -15.93 -7.74 -53.73
C LYS A 10 -15.78 -6.94 -52.43
N PHE A 11 -15.62 -5.62 -52.53
CA PHE A 11 -15.49 -4.73 -51.36
C PHE A 11 -16.86 -4.45 -50.70
N LEU A 12 -17.94 -4.36 -51.48
CA LEU A 12 -19.29 -4.15 -50.97
C LEU A 12 -19.91 -5.42 -50.36
N VAL A 13 -19.57 -6.63 -50.86
CA VAL A 13 -20.01 -7.90 -50.24
C VAL A 13 -19.35 -8.13 -48.87
N GLY A 14 -18.14 -7.61 -48.65
CA GLY A 14 -17.44 -7.69 -47.36
C GLY A 14 -17.99 -6.75 -46.27
N ILE A 15 -18.66 -5.66 -46.64
CA ILE A 15 -19.20 -4.67 -45.69
C ILE A 15 -20.66 -5.00 -45.30
N VAL A 16 -21.44 -5.62 -46.19
CA VAL A 16 -22.83 -6.03 -45.90
C VAL A 16 -22.91 -7.29 -45.02
N LEU A 17 -21.85 -8.11 -44.98
CA LEU A 17 -21.76 -9.24 -44.05
C LEU A 17 -21.34 -8.85 -42.61
N GLY A 18 -21.02 -7.57 -42.36
CA GLY A 18 -20.53 -7.08 -41.07
C GLY A 18 -21.55 -6.31 -40.22
N ILE A 19 -22.77 -6.06 -40.72
CA ILE A 19 -23.75 -5.17 -40.04
C ILE A 19 -25.10 -5.88 -39.74
N ALA A 20 -25.29 -7.14 -40.13
CA ALA A 20 -26.59 -7.83 -40.03
C ALA A 20 -26.67 -9.02 -39.05
N THR A 21 -25.87 -9.05 -37.97
CA THR A 21 -26.08 -9.98 -36.84
C THR A 21 -25.71 -9.35 -35.51
N CYS A 22 -26.32 -8.21 -35.19
CA CYS A 22 -26.71 -7.94 -33.82
C CYS A 22 -28.15 -8.41 -33.68
N PHE A 23 -28.38 -9.60 -33.11
CA PHE A 23 -29.47 -9.85 -32.17
C PHE A 23 -29.43 -11.32 -31.69
N PHE A 24 -29.44 -11.46 -30.36
CA PHE A 24 -29.59 -12.69 -29.57
C PHE A 24 -28.37 -13.58 -29.34
N ALA A 25 -27.43 -13.06 -28.55
CA ALA A 25 -26.90 -13.79 -27.39
C ALA A 25 -26.45 -12.78 -26.33
N ILE A 26 -27.41 -12.05 -25.74
CA ILE A 26 -27.19 -11.40 -24.46
C ILE A 26 -27.15 -12.54 -23.45
N SER A 27 -25.97 -13.09 -23.18
CA SER A 27 -25.74 -13.75 -21.91
C SER A 27 -25.80 -12.65 -20.86
N THR A 28 -27.00 -12.40 -20.32
CA THR A 28 -27.12 -11.73 -19.03
C THR A 28 -26.49 -12.69 -18.02
N THR A 29 -25.18 -12.62 -17.84
CA THR A 29 -24.63 -12.94 -16.53
C THR A 29 -25.24 -11.89 -15.62
N ALA A 30 -26.36 -12.24 -15.00
CA ALA A 30 -26.84 -11.49 -13.86
C ALA A 30 -25.62 -11.28 -12.95
N PRO A 31 -25.33 -10.07 -12.48
CA PRO A 31 -24.52 -9.98 -11.29
C PRO A 31 -25.27 -10.82 -10.25
N VAL A 32 -24.63 -11.87 -9.75
CA VAL A 32 -25.11 -12.55 -8.56
C VAL A 32 -25.06 -11.47 -7.47
N GLN A 33 -26.19 -10.81 -7.26
CA GLN A 33 -26.43 -10.05 -6.05
C GLN A 33 -26.41 -11.09 -4.94
N SER A 34 -25.26 -11.24 -4.29
CA SER A 34 -25.19 -11.90 -2.99
C SER A 34 -25.88 -10.98 -2.00
N MET A 35 -27.20 -11.05 -1.93
CA MET A 35 -27.94 -10.50 -0.79
C MET A 35 -27.86 -11.49 0.36
N ASN A 36 -27.30 -10.97 1.45
CA ASN A 36 -27.35 -11.42 2.83
C ASN A 36 -26.40 -12.55 3.26
N SER A 37 -25.30 -12.13 3.90
CA SER A 37 -25.25 -12.30 5.36
C SER A 37 -24.40 -11.19 5.97
N THR A 38 -25.05 -10.34 6.76
CA THR A 38 -24.45 -9.35 7.65
C THR A 38 -23.75 -10.06 8.81
N MET A 39 -22.77 -10.92 8.49
CA MET A 39 -21.84 -11.61 9.39
C MET A 39 -20.70 -12.20 8.54
N ASN A 40 -19.92 -11.38 7.84
CA ASN A 40 -18.70 -11.86 7.15
C ASN A 40 -17.65 -10.78 6.80
N SER A 41 -17.98 -9.49 6.91
CA SER A 41 -17.05 -8.39 6.57
C SER A 41 -15.78 -8.38 7.42
N VAL A 42 -15.88 -8.73 8.71
CA VAL A 42 -14.73 -8.74 9.63
C VAL A 42 -13.74 -9.86 9.26
N ASN A 43 -14.25 -11.03 8.86
CA ASN A 43 -13.41 -12.17 8.52
C ASN A 43 -12.68 -11.95 7.19
N THR A 44 -13.35 -11.36 6.19
CA THR A 44 -12.75 -11.04 4.89
C THR A 44 -11.64 -9.98 5.02
N GLN A 45 -11.88 -8.90 5.77
CA GLN A 45 -10.89 -7.84 5.98
C GLN A 45 -9.65 -8.34 6.76
N PHE A 46 -9.88 -9.20 7.75
CA PHE A 46 -8.80 -9.86 8.48
C PHE A 46 -7.94 -10.73 7.56
N VAL A 47 -8.57 -11.57 6.73
CA VAL A 47 -7.86 -12.45 5.78
C VAL A 47 -7.07 -11.64 4.74
N GLU A 48 -7.67 -10.59 4.16
CA GLU A 48 -6.98 -9.69 3.22
C GLU A 48 -5.76 -9.02 3.84
N ASN A 49 -5.87 -8.56 5.09
CA ASN A 49 -4.77 -7.91 5.80
C ASN A 49 -3.65 -8.92 6.09
N GLN A 50 -3.98 -10.15 6.50
CA GLN A 50 -2.98 -11.21 6.72
C GLN A 50 -2.23 -11.58 5.44
N ILE A 51 -2.96 -11.78 4.33
CA ILE A 51 -2.35 -12.09 3.02
C ILE A 51 -1.45 -10.94 2.56
N SER A 52 -1.95 -9.71 2.65
CA SER A 52 -1.19 -8.51 2.28
C SER A 52 0.07 -8.37 3.12
N LEU A 53 -0.01 -8.62 4.43
CA LEU A 53 1.13 -8.55 5.32
C LEU A 53 2.21 -9.56 4.94
N ILE A 54 1.84 -10.83 4.72
CA ILE A 54 2.77 -11.88 4.28
C ILE A 54 3.44 -11.48 2.97
N ASN A 55 2.66 -10.98 2.01
CA ASN A 55 3.17 -10.53 0.72
C ASN A 55 4.18 -9.39 0.87
N TYR A 56 3.90 -8.38 1.70
CA TYR A 56 4.81 -7.26 1.91
C TYR A 56 6.09 -7.67 2.65
N GLN A 57 6.01 -8.59 3.60
CA GLN A 57 7.21 -9.16 4.24
C GLN A 57 8.06 -9.92 3.23
N GLN A 58 7.46 -10.79 2.42
CA GLN A 58 8.16 -11.54 1.38
C GLN A 58 8.79 -10.62 0.33
N GLN A 59 8.10 -9.57 -0.10
CA GLN A 59 8.65 -8.56 -1.00
C GLN A 59 9.87 -7.89 -0.39
N ALA A 60 9.79 -7.41 0.85
CA ALA A 60 10.91 -6.78 1.53
C ALA A 60 12.13 -7.72 1.67
N GLU A 61 11.90 -9.00 1.99
CA GLU A 61 12.96 -10.01 2.05
C GLU A 61 13.59 -10.27 0.69
N SER A 62 12.78 -10.45 -0.34
CA SER A 62 13.25 -10.75 -1.69
C SER A 62 14.21 -9.68 -2.20
N GLU A 63 13.96 -8.41 -1.85
CA GLU A 63 14.83 -7.30 -2.22
C GLU A 63 16.14 -7.28 -1.44
N LEU A 64 16.13 -7.62 -0.14
CA LEU A 64 17.37 -7.79 0.62
C LEU A 64 18.22 -8.90 0.03
N ILE A 65 17.61 -10.02 -0.37
CA ILE A 65 18.29 -11.17 -0.96
C ILE A 65 18.85 -10.81 -2.34
N ALA A 66 18.04 -10.18 -3.21
CA ALA A 66 18.43 -9.83 -4.57
C ALA A 66 19.61 -8.86 -4.63
N GLN A 67 19.80 -8.05 -3.59
CA GLN A 67 20.90 -7.08 -3.52
C GLN A 67 22.15 -7.63 -2.81
N ASN A 68 22.05 -8.79 -2.15
CA ASN A 68 23.18 -9.46 -1.48
C ASN A 68 23.81 -10.59 -2.32
N SER A 69 23.42 -10.71 -3.60
CA SER A 69 23.86 -11.76 -4.53
C SER A 69 25.36 -11.75 -4.87
N THR A 70 26.14 -10.82 -4.34
CA THR A 70 27.61 -10.75 -4.50
C THR A 70 28.39 -11.46 -3.39
N LEU A 71 27.76 -11.92 -2.29
CA LEU A 71 28.47 -12.53 -1.16
C LEU A 71 27.72 -13.77 -0.63
N VAL A 72 27.94 -14.92 -1.26
CA VAL A 72 27.41 -16.25 -0.87
C VAL A 72 27.99 -16.75 0.49
N SER A 73 28.63 -15.89 1.27
CA SER A 73 29.40 -16.25 2.47
C SER A 73 29.01 -15.51 3.76
N GLN A 74 28.08 -14.55 3.73
CA GLN A 74 27.45 -14.04 4.96
C GLN A 74 26.10 -14.72 5.13
N ALA A 75 25.92 -15.42 6.26
CA ALA A 75 24.59 -15.87 6.67
C ALA A 75 23.69 -14.64 6.76
N LEU A 76 22.67 -14.60 5.91
CA LEU A 76 21.64 -13.57 5.96
C LEU A 76 20.87 -13.75 7.28
N GLU A 77 21.19 -12.94 8.30
CA GLU A 77 20.36 -12.84 9.51
C GLU A 77 19.15 -11.96 9.23
N LEU A 78 18.24 -12.47 8.38
CA LEU A 78 17.02 -11.78 8.03
C LEU A 78 16.04 -11.81 9.21
N LYS A 79 15.64 -10.63 9.66
CA LYS A 79 14.53 -10.45 10.60
C LYS A 79 13.36 -9.80 9.87
N ARG A 80 12.18 -10.37 10.05
CA ARG A 80 10.92 -9.80 9.55
C ARG A 80 10.30 -8.92 10.62
N PHE A 81 9.59 -7.89 10.17
CA PHE A 81 8.75 -7.06 11.00
C PHE A 81 7.43 -6.79 10.28
N ALA A 82 6.41 -6.44 11.04
CA ALA A 82 5.06 -6.19 10.59
C ALA A 82 4.43 -5.05 11.39
N ALA A 83 3.60 -4.24 10.74
CA ALA A 83 2.67 -3.32 11.38
C ALA A 83 1.32 -3.42 10.67
N ILE A 84 0.27 -3.71 11.43
CA ILE A 84 -1.12 -3.53 10.98
C ILE A 84 -1.52 -2.13 11.42
N LEU A 85 -1.94 -1.29 10.47
CA LEU A 85 -2.27 0.11 10.73
C LEU A 85 -3.77 0.28 10.88
N SER A 86 -4.20 0.88 12.00
CA SER A 86 -5.59 1.20 12.29
C SER A 86 -5.72 2.56 12.96
N GLY A 87 -6.93 3.12 12.97
CA GLY A 87 -7.23 4.34 13.72
C GLY A 87 -7.25 4.12 15.24
N ASP A 88 -7.51 2.89 15.70
CA ASP A 88 -7.52 2.51 17.13
C ASP A 88 -6.14 2.61 17.78
N GLU A 89 -5.08 2.42 16.98
CA GLU A 89 -3.69 2.51 17.45
C GLU A 89 -3.17 3.95 17.51
N ILE A 90 -3.97 4.95 17.10
CA ILE A 90 -3.60 6.37 17.21
C ILE A 90 -3.58 6.80 18.68
N TYR A 91 -2.48 7.44 19.09
CA TYR A 91 -2.27 7.92 20.45
C TYR A 91 -2.24 9.47 20.49
N PRO A 92 -2.82 10.12 21.52
CA PRO A 92 -3.54 9.55 22.67
C PRO A 92 -5.02 9.27 22.41
N THR A 93 -5.56 9.76 21.29
CA THR A 93 -6.98 9.69 20.96
C THR A 93 -7.14 8.94 19.65
N PRO A 94 -7.79 7.77 19.65
CA PRO A 94 -8.09 7.02 18.44
C PRO A 94 -8.79 7.84 17.37
N SER A 95 -8.44 7.57 16.11
CA SER A 95 -9.11 8.14 14.95
C SER A 95 -10.24 7.23 14.51
N THR A 96 -11.47 7.73 14.47
CA THR A 96 -12.62 6.96 13.93
C THR A 96 -12.56 6.97 12.40
N THR A 97 -12.14 5.86 11.81
CA THR A 97 -12.02 5.70 10.35
C THR A 97 -12.29 4.25 9.92
N LEU A 98 -12.69 4.06 8.66
CA LEU A 98 -12.74 2.76 8.01
C LEU A 98 -11.41 2.40 7.33
N ALA A 99 -10.48 3.34 7.30
CA ALA A 99 -9.18 3.17 6.70
C ALA A 99 -8.40 2.04 7.38
N THR A 100 -7.61 1.33 6.59
CA THR A 100 -6.67 0.32 7.10
C THR A 100 -5.39 0.33 6.29
N GLY A 101 -4.31 -0.09 6.92
CA GLY A 101 -3.03 -0.28 6.26
C GLY A 101 -2.29 -1.49 6.80
N VAL A 102 -1.29 -1.93 6.05
CA VAL A 102 -0.40 -3.00 6.44
C VAL A 102 0.99 -2.70 5.89
N VAL A 103 1.98 -2.89 6.74
CA VAL A 103 3.39 -2.72 6.41
C VAL A 103 4.13 -3.99 6.82
N GLY A 104 4.83 -4.59 5.87
CA GLY A 104 5.85 -5.61 6.11
C GLY A 104 7.24 -4.99 5.97
N ALA A 105 8.18 -5.44 6.79
CA ALA A 105 9.56 -5.02 6.66
C ALA A 105 10.52 -6.20 6.86
N ALA A 106 11.70 -6.07 6.28
CA ALA A 106 12.79 -7.02 6.43
C ALA A 106 14.06 -6.27 6.78
N LEU A 107 14.87 -6.84 7.66
CA LEU A 107 16.10 -6.26 8.18
C LEU A 107 17.25 -7.25 7.98
N ASN A 108 18.38 -6.77 7.46
CA ASN A 108 19.65 -7.49 7.44
C ASN A 108 20.75 -6.55 7.94
N GLY A 109 21.44 -6.92 9.02
CA GLY A 109 22.33 -6.01 9.74
C GLY A 109 21.57 -4.77 10.23
N ASN A 110 21.90 -3.59 9.71
CA ASN A 110 21.19 -2.34 9.98
C ASN A 110 20.37 -1.81 8.78
N ARG A 111 20.26 -2.59 7.70
CA ARG A 111 19.53 -2.18 6.50
C ARG A 111 18.10 -2.70 6.54
N LEU A 112 17.14 -1.78 6.57
CA LEU A 112 15.71 -2.03 6.67
C LEU A 112 15.03 -1.76 5.32
N ILE A 113 14.36 -2.76 4.77
CA ILE A 113 13.45 -2.63 3.62
C ILE A 113 12.02 -2.67 4.12
N VAL A 114 11.21 -1.71 3.67
CA VAL A 114 9.81 -1.55 4.10
C VAL A 114 8.91 -1.60 2.88
N ARG A 115 7.84 -2.39 2.93
CA ARG A 115 6.80 -2.49 1.90
C ARG A 115 5.43 -2.46 2.56
N GLY A 116 4.46 -1.88 1.90
CA GLY A 116 3.12 -1.82 2.47
C GLY A 116 2.11 -1.21 1.54
N GLY A 117 0.91 -1.07 2.07
CA GLY A 117 -0.17 -0.35 1.42
C GLY A 117 -1.26 0.04 2.39
N PHE A 118 -2.15 0.89 1.91
CA PHE A 118 -3.30 1.40 2.65
C PHE A 118 -4.52 1.48 1.73
N ARG A 119 -5.70 1.50 2.34
CA ARG A 119 -6.97 1.65 1.62
C ARG A 119 -8.01 2.36 2.48
N ALA A 120 -9.05 2.84 1.79
CA ALA A 120 -10.23 3.45 2.38
C ALA A 120 -9.92 4.64 3.31
N LEU A 121 -8.88 5.42 2.98
CA LEU A 121 -8.63 6.69 3.67
C LEU A 121 -9.89 7.57 3.64
N SER A 122 -10.17 8.23 4.76
CA SER A 122 -11.30 9.17 4.88
C SER A 122 -11.11 10.46 4.08
N SER A 123 -9.86 10.80 3.74
CA SER A 123 -9.48 11.95 2.94
C SER A 123 -8.10 11.73 2.29
N PRO A 124 -7.73 12.53 1.28
CA PRO A 124 -6.40 12.42 0.66
C PRO A 124 -5.27 12.58 1.69
N LEU A 125 -4.13 11.96 1.39
CA LEU A 125 -2.90 12.12 2.19
C LEU A 125 -2.57 13.59 2.41
N ARG A 126 -1.98 13.88 3.57
CA ARG A 126 -1.51 15.22 3.90
C ARG A 126 -0.37 15.60 2.95
N ASP A 127 -0.53 16.73 2.28
CA ASP A 127 0.49 17.32 1.42
C ASP A 127 1.27 18.39 2.19
N TYR A 128 2.53 18.09 2.50
CA TYR A 128 3.40 18.99 3.26
C TYR A 128 3.94 20.17 2.43
N ALA A 129 3.78 20.18 1.11
CA ALA A 129 4.10 21.35 0.30
C ALA A 129 3.05 22.45 0.48
N THR A 130 1.78 22.07 0.62
CA THR A 130 0.65 23.01 0.79
C THR A 130 0.19 23.15 2.25
N ASP A 131 0.51 22.20 3.13
CA ASP A 131 0.27 22.22 4.58
C ASP A 131 1.55 21.89 5.38
N PRO A 132 2.58 22.77 5.32
CA PRO A 132 3.88 22.50 5.92
C PRO A 132 3.85 22.50 7.46
N LEU A 133 4.85 21.84 8.05
CA LEU A 133 5.13 21.99 9.49
C LEU A 133 5.73 23.37 9.79
N ASN A 134 5.61 23.78 11.05
CA ASN A 134 6.27 24.97 11.57
C ASN A 134 7.08 24.62 12.83
N PRO A 135 8.42 24.62 12.78
CA PRO A 135 9.26 24.91 11.60
C PRO A 135 9.19 23.78 10.55
N PRO A 136 9.52 24.06 9.27
CA PRO A 136 9.52 23.06 8.23
C PRO A 136 10.61 22.01 8.45
N ASN A 137 10.33 20.77 8.08
CA ASN A 137 11.31 19.68 8.05
C ASN A 137 11.44 19.14 6.61
N PRO A 138 12.56 19.42 5.92
CA PRO A 138 12.72 19.02 4.51
C PRO A 138 12.85 17.49 4.32
N LYS A 139 13.05 16.71 5.39
CA LYS A 139 13.08 15.25 5.32
C LYS A 139 11.69 14.62 5.23
N ILE A 140 10.62 15.40 5.46
CA ILE A 140 9.25 14.95 5.31
C ILE A 140 8.81 15.16 3.87
N THR A 141 8.73 14.07 3.12
CA THR A 141 8.42 14.07 1.68
C THR A 141 7.06 13.48 1.34
N SER A 142 6.35 12.91 2.31
CA SER A 142 5.04 12.28 2.11
C SER A 142 4.18 12.36 3.38
N GLY A 143 2.94 11.86 3.30
CA GLY A 143 2.04 11.70 4.44
C GLY A 143 2.25 10.45 5.29
N VAL A 144 3.23 9.59 4.98
CA VAL A 144 3.44 8.31 5.67
C VAL A 144 4.85 8.24 6.24
N HIS A 145 4.97 8.07 7.55
CA HIS A 145 6.23 8.20 8.27
C HIS A 145 6.55 6.99 9.14
N ILE A 146 7.83 6.77 9.39
CA ILE A 146 8.32 5.99 10.53
C ILE A 146 8.69 6.97 11.64
N HIS A 147 8.20 6.70 12.84
CA HIS A 147 8.52 7.42 14.06
C HIS A 147 9.14 6.47 15.09
N ARG A 148 9.79 7.05 16.12
CA ARG A 148 10.32 6.31 17.27
C ARG A 148 9.49 6.59 18.52
N GLY A 149 8.76 5.60 19.01
CA GLY A 149 7.94 5.69 20.21
C GLY A 149 7.26 4.36 20.55
N THR A 150 6.76 4.23 21.77
CA THR A 150 6.01 3.06 22.25
C THR A 150 4.56 3.10 21.75
N PRO A 151 3.75 2.03 21.91
CA PRO A 151 2.31 2.10 21.62
C PRO A 151 1.58 3.27 22.32
N ALA A 152 2.04 3.66 23.50
CA ALA A 152 1.40 4.68 24.33
C ALA A 152 2.12 6.04 24.29
N GLN A 153 2.94 6.30 23.27
CA GLN A 153 3.69 7.56 23.19
C GLN A 153 3.97 7.97 21.75
N ASN A 154 3.72 9.24 21.44
CA ASN A 154 4.21 9.86 20.19
C ASN A 154 5.67 10.22 20.32
N GLY A 155 6.43 10.07 19.25
CA GLY A 155 7.85 10.42 19.29
C GLY A 155 8.40 10.94 17.96
N PRO A 156 9.70 11.22 17.92
CA PRO A 156 10.29 11.98 16.82
C PRO A 156 10.20 11.22 15.49
N PHE A 157 9.99 11.98 14.43
CA PHE A 157 10.12 11.53 13.04
C PHE A 157 11.48 10.87 12.82
N GLN A 158 11.47 9.72 12.13
CA GLN A 158 12.69 9.01 11.69
C GLN A 158 12.85 9.10 10.18
N TYR A 159 11.83 8.67 9.44
CA TYR A 159 11.87 8.54 7.98
C TYR A 159 10.51 8.84 7.35
N ALA A 160 10.51 9.38 6.14
CA ALA A 160 9.33 9.45 5.29
C ALA A 160 9.38 8.27 4.31
N LEU A 161 8.25 7.57 4.13
CA LEU A 161 8.10 6.53 3.12
C LEU A 161 7.77 7.15 1.77
N ASP A 162 8.24 6.53 0.70
CA ASP A 162 7.75 6.83 -0.64
C ASP A 162 6.34 6.28 -0.77
N VAL A 163 5.45 7.07 -1.38
CA VAL A 163 4.04 6.71 -1.53
C VAL A 163 3.63 6.78 -2.98
N GLN A 164 2.98 5.72 -3.46
CA GLN A 164 2.30 5.69 -4.74
C GLN A 164 0.80 5.57 -4.48
N VAL A 165 0.07 6.66 -4.74
CA VAL A 165 -1.39 6.72 -4.56
C VAL A 165 -2.08 6.16 -5.81
N ASN A 166 -3.14 5.38 -5.59
CA ASN A 166 -3.98 4.83 -6.65
C ASN A 166 -4.91 5.91 -7.23
N ALA A 167 -5.59 5.59 -8.32
CA ALA A 167 -6.48 6.53 -9.01
C ALA A 167 -7.67 7.02 -8.16
N ASP A 168 -8.05 6.28 -7.12
CA ASP A 168 -9.10 6.68 -6.17
C ASP A 168 -8.66 7.81 -5.22
N GLY A 169 -7.36 8.09 -5.12
CA GLY A 169 -6.79 9.07 -4.18
C GLY A 169 -6.81 8.64 -2.71
N LEU A 170 -7.34 7.45 -2.38
CA LEU A 170 -7.65 6.99 -1.02
C LEU A 170 -7.07 5.60 -0.71
N SER A 171 -6.40 4.99 -1.67
CA SER A 171 -5.59 3.79 -1.50
C SER A 171 -4.22 3.96 -2.16
N GLY A 172 -3.27 3.09 -1.83
CA GLY A 172 -1.94 3.18 -2.40
C GLY A 172 -0.95 2.21 -1.77
N ASN A 173 0.26 2.23 -2.31
CA ASN A 173 1.39 1.44 -1.83
C ASN A 173 2.43 2.37 -1.21
N VAL A 174 3.17 1.83 -0.24
CA VAL A 174 4.29 2.52 0.41
C VAL A 174 5.54 1.67 0.32
N LYS A 175 6.69 2.34 0.21
CA LYS A 175 7.99 1.67 0.23
C LYS A 175 9.04 2.54 0.91
N GLY A 176 10.08 1.89 1.40
CA GLY A 176 11.23 2.57 1.97
C GLY A 176 12.43 1.64 2.04
N GLU A 177 13.61 2.23 2.02
CA GLU A 177 14.88 1.58 2.27
C GLU A 177 15.73 2.51 3.12
N TYR A 178 16.19 2.03 4.28
CA TYR A 178 16.89 2.84 5.24
C TYR A 178 18.04 2.08 5.89
N THR A 179 19.14 2.79 6.12
CA THR A 179 20.20 2.35 7.03
C THR A 179 19.89 2.90 8.42
N LEU A 180 19.62 2.01 9.36
CA LEU A 180 19.31 2.35 10.75
C LEU A 180 20.60 2.64 11.53
N THR A 181 20.52 3.60 12.45
CA THR A 181 21.51 3.75 13.52
C THR A 181 21.34 2.65 14.56
N ASP A 182 22.35 2.44 15.42
CA ASP A 182 22.28 1.45 16.50
C ASP A 182 21.10 1.71 17.44
N GLU A 183 20.80 2.97 17.73
CA GLU A 183 19.66 3.38 18.54
C GLU A 183 18.31 3.06 17.88
N GLN A 184 18.21 3.24 16.56
CA GLN A 184 17.00 2.89 15.81
C GLN A 184 16.86 1.38 15.68
N LEU A 185 17.96 0.65 15.53
CA LEU A 185 17.99 -0.81 15.52
C LEU A 185 17.51 -1.37 16.87
N GLN A 186 18.00 -0.82 17.99
CA GLN A 186 17.53 -1.18 19.32
C GLN A 186 16.04 -0.85 19.50
N ALA A 187 15.60 0.32 19.01
CA ALA A 187 14.19 0.69 19.05
C ALA A 187 13.33 -0.28 18.24
N LEU A 188 13.72 -0.63 17.01
CA LEU A 188 12.99 -1.57 16.16
C LEU A 188 12.85 -2.93 16.86
N ASN A 189 13.95 -3.48 17.37
CA ASN A 189 13.96 -4.78 18.05
C ASN A 189 13.15 -4.79 19.35
N SER A 190 12.88 -3.63 19.96
CA SER A 190 12.09 -3.50 21.19
C SER A 190 10.65 -3.00 20.96
N GLY A 191 10.19 -2.92 19.69
CA GLY A 191 8.84 -2.43 19.37
C GLY A 191 8.67 -0.92 19.58
N GLY A 192 9.76 -0.18 19.47
CA GLY A 192 9.85 1.28 19.62
C GLY A 192 9.88 2.04 18.30
N LEU A 193 9.65 1.40 17.15
CA LEU A 193 9.38 2.07 15.88
C LEU A 193 7.94 1.81 15.44
N TYR A 194 7.28 2.82 14.89
CA TYR A 194 5.92 2.72 14.39
C TYR A 194 5.75 3.45 13.07
N VAL A 195 4.80 2.98 12.27
CA VAL A 195 4.36 3.66 11.06
C VAL A 195 3.14 4.48 11.40
N ASP A 196 3.11 5.72 10.90
CA ASP A 196 2.00 6.65 11.01
C ASP A 196 1.62 7.15 9.61
N LEU A 197 0.33 7.34 9.37
CA LEU A 197 -0.21 7.85 8.12
C LEU A 197 -1.12 9.04 8.42
N HIS A 198 -0.80 10.18 7.81
CA HIS A 198 -1.50 11.43 7.99
C HIS A 198 -2.29 11.78 6.73
N THR A 199 -3.55 12.18 6.93
CA THR A 199 -4.42 12.69 5.88
C THR A 199 -4.79 14.14 6.14
N LYS A 200 -5.43 14.78 5.16
CA LYS A 200 -5.92 16.15 5.32
C LYS A 200 -6.93 16.27 6.47
N GLY A 201 -7.79 15.27 6.64
CA GLY A 201 -8.80 15.20 7.71
C GLY A 201 -8.21 14.85 9.07
N PHE A 202 -7.15 14.04 9.10
CA PHE A 202 -6.48 13.60 10.32
C PHE A 202 -5.00 13.99 10.32
N ARG A 203 -4.75 15.30 10.50
CA ARG A 203 -3.39 15.87 10.44
C ARG A 203 -2.43 15.31 11.49
N THR A 204 -2.95 14.82 12.61
CA THR A 204 -2.19 14.19 13.71
C THR A 204 -2.07 12.68 13.55
N GLY A 205 -2.67 12.08 12.53
CA GLY A 205 -2.63 10.64 12.23
C GLY A 205 -4.02 10.05 12.02
N GLU A 206 -4.23 9.41 10.87
CA GLU A 206 -5.41 8.60 10.56
C GLU A 206 -5.17 7.13 10.90
N LEU A 207 -3.99 6.60 10.59
CA LEU A 207 -3.63 5.20 10.83
C LEU A 207 -2.26 5.10 11.48
N ARG A 208 -2.14 4.22 12.47
CA ARG A 208 -0.87 3.90 13.12
C ARG A 208 -0.71 2.41 13.34
N GLY A 209 0.53 1.94 13.38
CA GLY A 209 0.86 0.59 13.85
C GLY A 209 2.32 0.43 14.19
N ILE A 210 2.60 -0.36 15.23
CA ILE A 210 3.96 -0.65 15.70
C ILE A 210 4.61 -1.70 14.81
N LEU A 211 5.86 -1.47 14.40
CA LEU A 211 6.68 -2.49 13.73
C LEU A 211 7.15 -3.52 14.76
N LYS A 212 6.65 -4.75 14.64
CA LYS A 212 6.97 -5.87 15.54
C LYS A 212 7.46 -7.07 14.74
N ALA A 213 8.36 -7.86 15.33
CA ALA A 213 8.86 -9.09 14.73
C ALA A 213 7.77 -10.18 14.65
#